data_AF-A0A9D6M8C0-F1
#
_entry.id   AF-A0A9D6M8C0-F1
#
_cell.length_a   1.000
_cell.length_b   1.000
_cell.length_c   1.000
_cell.angle_alpha   90.00
_cell.angle_beta   90.00
_cell.angle_gamma   90.00
#
_symmetry.space_group_name_H-M   'P 1'
#
loop_
_entity.id
_entity.type
_entity.pdbx_description
1 polymer ?
#
loop_
_entity_poly.entity_id
_entity_poly.type
_entity_poly.pdbx_seq_one_letter_code
_entity_poly.pdbx_strand_id
1 'polypeptide(L)'
;MSPEGRDPPASLPRVREPASMQSPVGERTIDLTWWLATSGVVVFLILLVGAVALYTYSQLAKLNVTPTAVAVLVPTDTPAPSATPQPAPTATPGVLLADTATPAPTPTWTQPPPPTASPTLAGTPTPVVYLVQAGDTLGAIALAYGISIDDIQKANPDLQNPDRLFVGQTITIPIPTQEPPTPIPSLPPGTVLPTPLSTAAAAANLPRSILEGDLARGYPLVLAGPRVTIHYQPGSFADLSGPQTILANAEETLGYIEKTLNVSYSGALDVYLAGSLFAPPNQALRERPYPTQRRLFLLYDGSGTPAERRYMLAHEMTHVVAWHTYGVPSTVMLSEGLATYVGQAYLDQGGFIKYQDFCRAMARTNRLPAVGAIENSTQEFQDPVRNYYSYVTSSCFLGYLFDLKGASALSQLYPTSNYTGNYGVVLAQLQIDFERSMSSGAFQITFDPERLVSYYEETRDGYAQLFARPNPDLTAYDVLDDARIAVLTGNFDGARALLDQFHVLAK
;
A
#
# COMPACT_ATOMS: atom_id res chain seq x y z
N MET A 1 -10.32 72.78 6.28
CA MET A 1 -9.14 72.54 5.43
C MET A 1 -8.04 71.99 6.33
N SER A 2 -7.42 70.88 5.91
CA SER A 2 -6.05 70.50 6.26
C SER A 2 -5.71 69.95 7.67
N PRO A 3 -4.56 69.24 7.79
CA PRO A 3 -4.45 67.94 8.47
C PRO A 3 -3.30 67.88 9.52
N GLU A 4 -2.91 66.63 9.85
CA GLU A 4 -1.55 66.15 10.24
C GLU A 4 -0.89 66.50 11.59
N GLY A 5 -0.29 65.46 12.21
CA GLY A 5 1.04 65.57 12.83
C GLY A 5 1.22 65.12 14.30
N ARG A 6 1.75 63.89 14.48
CA ARG A 6 2.64 63.30 15.54
C ARG A 6 2.45 63.59 17.05
N ASP A 7 2.63 62.53 17.86
CA ASP A 7 3.58 62.47 19.00
C ASP A 7 3.79 61.02 19.54
N PRO A 8 5.01 60.67 20.03
CA PRO A 8 5.29 59.54 20.94
C PRO A 8 6.08 60.00 22.21
N PRO A 9 6.62 59.12 23.08
CA PRO A 9 6.04 57.96 23.79
C PRO A 9 6.29 58.01 25.33
N ALA A 10 5.77 57.02 26.08
CA ALA A 10 6.16 56.75 27.48
C ALA A 10 6.27 55.24 27.76
N SER A 11 7.21 54.87 28.63
CA SER A 11 7.66 53.52 28.98
C SER A 11 7.24 53.08 30.40
N LEU A 12 6.73 51.84 30.47
CA LEU A 12 6.74 50.77 31.49
C LEU A 12 6.62 51.04 33.01
N PRO A 13 5.86 50.18 33.71
CA PRO A 13 6.19 49.76 35.07
C PRO A 13 6.43 48.24 35.23
N ARG A 14 7.07 47.90 36.35
CA ARG A 14 7.79 46.68 36.73
C ARG A 14 6.91 45.66 37.50
N VAL A 15 7.31 44.38 37.36
CA VAL A 15 6.75 43.10 37.85
C VAL A 15 6.51 43.00 39.38
N ARG A 16 5.46 42.26 39.80
CA ARG A 16 5.26 41.70 41.16
C ARG A 16 5.10 40.17 41.10
N GLU A 17 5.77 39.46 42.01
CA GLU A 17 5.69 38.01 42.23
C GLU A 17 4.44 37.57 43.03
N PRO A 18 3.96 36.32 42.90
CA PRO A 18 2.80 35.78 43.61
C PRO A 18 3.12 35.13 44.98
N ALA A 19 2.17 35.21 45.90
CA ALA A 19 2.26 34.74 47.28
C ALA A 19 1.99 33.22 47.45
N SER A 20 2.70 32.65 48.44
CA SER A 20 2.64 31.26 48.94
C SER A 20 1.36 30.95 49.73
N MET A 21 0.79 29.76 49.51
CA MET A 21 -0.35 29.19 50.25
C MET A 21 0.08 27.86 50.89
N GLN A 22 0.08 27.78 52.22
CA GLN A 22 0.37 26.56 53.00
C GLN A 22 -0.94 25.83 53.35
N SER A 23 -0.94 24.51 53.18
CA SER A 23 -2.02 23.57 53.51
C SER A 23 -2.04 23.16 54.99
N PRO A 24 -3.19 22.86 55.62
CA PRO A 24 -3.25 22.06 56.83
C PRO A 24 -3.63 20.59 56.52
N VAL A 25 -2.83 19.66 57.03
CA VAL A 25 -3.07 18.20 57.03
C VAL A 25 -4.02 17.88 58.18
N GLY A 26 -5.15 17.23 57.88
CA GLY A 26 -6.05 16.64 58.87
C GLY A 26 -6.07 15.12 58.73
N GLU A 27 -5.72 14.40 59.81
CA GLU A 27 -5.74 12.94 59.90
C GLU A 27 -7.16 12.39 59.72
N ARG A 28 -7.35 11.47 58.76
CA ARG A 28 -8.55 10.61 58.68
C ARG A 28 -8.21 9.23 59.22
N THR A 29 -8.83 8.84 60.32
CA THR A 29 -8.83 7.46 60.83
C THR A 29 -9.64 6.57 59.88
N ILE A 30 -9.02 5.48 59.41
CA ILE A 30 -9.63 4.47 58.52
C ILE A 30 -10.51 3.54 59.37
N ASP A 31 -11.79 3.45 59.02
CA ASP A 31 -12.75 2.54 59.65
C ASP A 31 -12.54 1.09 59.13
N LEU A 32 -11.90 0.27 59.95
CA LEU A 32 -11.53 -1.12 59.62
C LEU A 32 -12.74 -2.07 59.50
N THR A 33 -13.93 -1.67 59.95
CA THR A 33 -15.13 -2.52 59.93
C THR A 33 -15.77 -2.61 58.55
N TRP A 34 -15.67 -1.55 57.75
CA TRP A 34 -16.11 -1.53 56.36
C TRP A 34 -15.22 -2.38 55.43
N TRP A 35 -13.93 -2.47 55.75
CA TRP A 35 -12.95 -3.20 54.93
C TRP A 35 -13.11 -4.73 55.01
N LEU A 36 -13.50 -5.26 56.17
CA LEU A 36 -13.73 -6.71 56.35
C LEU A 36 -15.03 -7.18 55.67
N ALA A 37 -16.05 -6.33 55.57
CA ALA A 37 -17.32 -6.65 54.92
C ALA A 37 -17.22 -6.70 53.37
N THR A 38 -16.45 -5.80 52.76
CA THR A 38 -16.27 -5.77 51.29
C THR A 38 -15.31 -6.86 50.80
N SER A 39 -14.31 -7.23 51.61
CA SER A 39 -13.33 -8.27 51.26
C SER A 39 -13.97 -9.67 51.20
N GLY A 40 -14.93 -9.96 52.09
CA GLY A 40 -15.65 -11.23 52.08
C GLY A 40 -16.49 -11.46 50.83
N VAL A 41 -17.16 -10.40 50.33
CA VAL A 41 -17.97 -10.45 49.10
C VAL A 41 -17.10 -10.66 47.87
N VAL A 42 -15.94 -10.02 47.79
CA VAL A 42 -15.01 -10.17 46.68
C VAL A 42 -14.41 -11.58 46.65
N VAL A 43 -14.00 -12.13 47.79
CA VAL A 43 -13.49 -13.51 47.87
C VAL A 43 -14.58 -14.52 47.50
N PHE A 44 -15.83 -14.31 47.94
CA PHE A 44 -16.95 -15.18 47.59
C PHE A 44 -17.24 -15.15 46.08
N LEU A 45 -17.20 -13.98 45.44
CA LEU A 45 -17.38 -13.84 43.99
C LEU A 45 -16.26 -14.52 43.20
N ILE A 46 -15.00 -14.40 43.64
CA ILE A 46 -13.86 -15.07 43.00
C ILE A 46 -14.00 -16.60 43.09
N LEU A 47 -14.38 -17.12 44.26
CA LEU A 47 -14.60 -18.56 44.45
C LEU A 47 -15.79 -19.08 43.61
N LEU A 48 -16.85 -18.28 43.47
CA LEU A 48 -18.02 -18.65 42.67
C LEU A 48 -17.70 -18.69 41.17
N VAL A 49 -16.93 -17.72 40.66
CA VAL A 49 -16.43 -17.73 39.26
C VAL A 49 -15.51 -18.92 39.01
N GLY A 50 -14.61 -19.22 39.95
CA GLY A 50 -13.74 -20.40 39.88
C GLY A 50 -14.52 -21.72 39.84
N ALA A 51 -15.58 -21.85 40.66
CA ALA A 51 -16.44 -23.03 40.68
C ALA A 51 -17.25 -23.20 39.39
N VAL A 52 -17.77 -22.12 38.81
CA VAL A 52 -18.46 -22.15 37.50
C VAL A 52 -17.49 -22.54 36.39
N ALA A 53 -16.27 -22.00 36.39
CA ALA A 53 -15.24 -22.36 35.42
C ALA A 53 -14.87 -23.86 35.50
N LEU A 54 -14.62 -24.39 36.71
CA LEU A 54 -14.36 -25.82 36.90
C LEU A 54 -15.53 -26.70 36.46
N TYR A 55 -16.77 -26.27 36.75
CA TYR A 55 -17.96 -27.00 36.33
C TYR A 55 -18.09 -27.03 34.81
N THR A 56 -17.92 -25.90 34.11
CA THR A 56 -17.95 -25.85 32.64
C THR A 56 -16.85 -26.70 32.01
N TYR A 57 -15.63 -26.67 32.57
CA TYR A 57 -14.52 -27.53 32.13
C TYR A 57 -14.82 -29.02 32.31
N SER A 58 -15.42 -29.40 33.45
CA SER A 58 -15.87 -30.77 33.71
C SER A 58 -16.95 -31.25 32.74
N GLN A 59 -17.83 -30.36 32.27
CA GLN A 59 -18.84 -30.73 31.26
C GLN A 59 -18.24 -30.84 29.85
N LEU A 60 -17.27 -29.99 29.49
CA LEU A 60 -16.55 -30.08 28.21
C LEU A 60 -15.70 -31.36 28.11
N ALA A 61 -15.06 -31.78 29.21
CA ALA A 61 -14.26 -33.01 29.26
C ALA A 61 -15.10 -34.30 29.09
N LYS A 62 -16.44 -34.23 29.18
CA LYS A 62 -17.35 -35.37 28.92
C LYS A 62 -17.78 -35.49 27.46
N LEU A 63 -17.51 -34.48 26.61
CA LEU A 63 -17.72 -34.56 25.16
C LEU A 63 -16.48 -35.17 24.48
N ASN A 64 -16.18 -36.43 24.80
CA ASN A 64 -15.23 -37.23 24.03
C ASN A 64 -15.88 -37.67 22.71
N VAL A 65 -15.78 -36.84 21.68
CA VAL A 65 -16.06 -37.26 20.30
C VAL A 65 -14.81 -37.97 19.77
N THR A 66 -14.85 -39.29 19.75
CA THR A 66 -13.85 -40.12 19.07
C THR A 66 -13.95 -39.86 17.56
N PRO A 67 -12.87 -39.43 16.87
CA PRO A 67 -12.90 -39.34 15.42
C PRO A 67 -12.95 -40.76 14.85
N THR A 68 -14.05 -41.08 14.18
CA THR A 68 -14.19 -42.34 13.44
C THR A 68 -13.34 -42.22 12.18
N ALA A 69 -12.27 -43.01 12.10
CA ALA A 69 -11.46 -43.13 10.90
C ALA A 69 -12.32 -43.74 9.77
N VAL A 70 -12.53 -42.98 8.71
CA VAL A 70 -13.12 -43.48 7.46
C VAL A 70 -12.00 -44.18 6.69
N ALA A 71 -12.01 -45.52 6.71
CA ALA A 71 -11.16 -46.33 5.85
C ALA A 71 -11.70 -46.28 4.42
N VAL A 72 -10.96 -45.60 3.53
CA VAL A 72 -11.20 -45.68 2.08
C VAL A 72 -10.56 -46.96 1.57
N LEU A 73 -11.40 -47.88 1.10
CA LEU A 73 -10.97 -49.10 0.41
C LEU A 73 -10.42 -48.73 -0.98
N VAL A 74 -9.15 -49.03 -1.21
CA VAL A 74 -8.52 -49.03 -2.54
C VAL A 74 -8.64 -50.45 -3.12
N PRO A 75 -9.21 -50.65 -4.32
CA PRO A 75 -9.03 -51.88 -5.07
C PRO A 75 -7.78 -51.79 -5.95
N THR A 76 -6.92 -52.79 -5.81
CA THR A 76 -5.70 -53.08 -6.58
C THR A 76 -6.00 -53.68 -7.96
N ASP A 77 -5.22 -53.24 -8.95
CA ASP A 77 -4.62 -53.92 -10.12
C ASP A 77 -5.47 -54.80 -11.07
N THR A 78 -5.39 -54.52 -12.39
CA THR A 78 -4.64 -55.33 -13.40
C THR A 78 -4.57 -54.57 -14.77
N PRO A 79 -3.79 -54.99 -15.82
CA PRO A 79 -2.70 -54.18 -16.38
C PRO A 79 -2.86 -53.74 -17.87
N ALA A 80 -1.83 -53.03 -18.34
CA ALA A 80 -1.62 -52.41 -19.65
C ALA A 80 -1.75 -53.30 -20.90
N PRO A 81 -1.69 -52.68 -22.09
CA PRO A 81 -0.62 -53.05 -23.01
C PRO A 81 0.21 -51.86 -23.54
N SER A 82 1.46 -52.19 -23.83
CA SER A 82 2.56 -51.37 -24.33
C SER A 82 2.28 -50.60 -25.61
N ALA A 83 2.85 -49.38 -25.69
CA ALA A 83 3.20 -48.73 -26.95
C ALA A 83 4.69 -48.35 -26.91
N THR A 84 5.40 -48.81 -27.94
CA THR A 84 6.84 -48.74 -28.19
C THR A 84 7.33 -47.31 -28.46
N PRO A 85 8.54 -46.92 -28.04
CA PRO A 85 9.11 -45.61 -28.37
C PRO A 85 9.74 -45.60 -29.78
N GLN A 86 9.41 -44.58 -30.58
CA GLN A 86 10.00 -44.32 -31.90
C GLN A 86 11.23 -43.40 -31.76
N PRO A 87 12.36 -43.67 -32.44
CA PRO A 87 13.63 -42.96 -32.24
C PRO A 87 13.74 -41.63 -33.00
N ALA A 88 14.53 -40.71 -32.42
CA ALA A 88 14.93 -39.43 -32.99
C ALA A 88 15.90 -39.59 -34.17
N PRO A 89 15.88 -38.68 -35.18
CA PRO A 89 16.87 -38.70 -36.25
C PRO A 89 18.17 -37.99 -35.83
N THR A 90 19.26 -38.72 -36.06
CA THR A 90 20.67 -38.31 -36.05
C THR A 90 20.97 -37.28 -37.15
N ALA A 91 21.72 -36.23 -36.82
CA ALA A 91 22.47 -35.44 -37.80
C ALA A 91 23.92 -35.23 -37.30
N THR A 92 24.84 -35.52 -38.22
CA THR A 92 26.31 -35.69 -38.14
C THR A 92 27.07 -34.37 -37.91
N PRO A 93 28.27 -34.37 -37.29
CA PRO A 93 29.08 -33.17 -37.09
C PRO A 93 29.86 -32.77 -38.35
N GLY A 94 29.76 -31.50 -38.73
CA GLY A 94 30.57 -30.86 -39.77
C GLY A 94 31.34 -29.67 -39.19
N VAL A 95 32.65 -29.86 -39.03
CA VAL A 95 33.65 -28.79 -38.86
C VAL A 95 33.73 -27.99 -40.17
N LEU A 96 33.82 -26.66 -40.13
CA LEU A 96 34.70 -25.82 -40.97
C LEU A 96 34.58 -24.32 -40.58
N LEU A 97 35.72 -23.81 -40.11
CA LEU A 97 36.33 -22.49 -40.34
C LEU A 97 35.74 -21.22 -39.71
N ALA A 98 36.64 -20.56 -38.97
CA ALA A 98 36.57 -19.20 -38.50
C ALA A 98 36.58 -18.21 -39.66
N ASP A 99 35.70 -17.21 -39.59
CA ASP A 99 35.86 -15.94 -40.30
C ASP A 99 35.78 -14.78 -39.30
N THR A 100 36.74 -13.89 -39.46
CA THR A 100 37.06 -12.70 -38.68
C THR A 100 35.90 -11.71 -38.57
N ALA A 101 35.52 -11.38 -37.34
CA ALA A 101 34.61 -10.28 -37.03
C ALA A 101 35.28 -8.93 -37.31
N THR A 102 34.69 -8.15 -38.23
CA THR A 102 34.95 -6.72 -38.39
C THR A 102 34.06 -5.97 -37.39
N PRO A 103 34.57 -5.04 -36.55
CA PRO A 103 33.72 -4.26 -35.66
C PRO A 103 32.90 -3.24 -36.47
N ALA A 104 31.58 -3.32 -36.37
CA ALA A 104 30.65 -2.30 -36.89
C ALA A 104 30.72 -1.03 -36.01
N PRO A 105 30.56 0.18 -36.59
CA PRO A 105 30.78 1.43 -35.87
C PRO A 105 29.71 1.71 -34.81
N THR A 106 30.17 2.19 -33.65
CA THR A 106 29.38 2.71 -32.54
C THR A 106 28.53 3.91 -32.98
N PRO A 107 27.21 3.96 -32.70
CA PRO A 107 26.44 5.18 -32.91
C PRO A 107 26.88 6.24 -31.90
N THR A 108 27.51 7.29 -32.41
CA THR A 108 27.92 8.46 -31.62
C THR A 108 26.74 9.43 -31.57
N TRP A 109 26.07 9.54 -30.44
CA TRP A 109 25.08 10.61 -30.21
C TRP A 109 25.80 11.94 -30.14
N THR A 110 25.61 12.79 -31.16
CA THR A 110 26.10 14.16 -31.14
C THR A 110 25.21 14.96 -30.18
N GLN A 111 25.80 15.45 -29.09
CA GLN A 111 25.13 16.28 -28.09
C GLN A 111 24.60 17.57 -28.76
N PRO A 112 23.31 17.92 -28.63
CA PRO A 112 22.82 19.24 -29.05
C PRO A 112 23.52 20.34 -28.23
N PRO A 113 23.75 21.54 -28.81
CA PRO A 113 24.36 22.64 -28.07
C PRO A 113 23.56 22.99 -26.81
N PRO A 114 24.22 23.46 -25.74
CA PRO A 114 23.55 23.77 -24.48
C PRO A 114 22.41 24.78 -24.71
N PRO A 115 21.23 24.58 -24.09
CA PRO A 115 20.12 25.51 -24.26
C PRO A 115 20.54 26.88 -23.74
N THR A 116 20.48 27.87 -24.63
CA THR A 116 20.53 29.29 -24.26
C THR A 116 19.30 29.56 -23.38
N ALA A 117 19.50 30.25 -22.26
CA ALA A 117 18.45 30.58 -21.31
C ALA A 117 17.24 31.20 -22.02
N SER A 118 16.09 30.53 -21.95
CA SER A 118 14.77 31.06 -22.29
C SER A 118 13.92 31.13 -21.01
N PRO A 119 13.04 32.13 -20.90
CA PRO A 119 12.58 32.66 -19.62
C PRO A 119 11.62 31.71 -18.91
N THR A 120 11.83 31.55 -17.60
CA THR A 120 10.89 30.93 -16.66
C THR A 120 9.55 31.67 -16.71
N LEU A 121 8.52 31.07 -17.30
CA LEU A 121 7.14 31.40 -16.96
C LEU A 121 6.75 30.52 -15.78
N ALA A 122 6.75 31.13 -14.59
CA ALA A 122 6.18 30.56 -13.39
C ALA A 122 4.67 30.38 -13.58
N GLY A 123 4.23 29.14 -13.83
CA GLY A 123 2.83 28.78 -13.67
C GLY A 123 2.46 28.94 -12.20
N THR A 124 1.55 29.86 -11.89
CA THR A 124 0.98 29.98 -10.55
C THR A 124 0.04 28.78 -10.34
N PRO A 125 0.19 27.97 -9.28
CA PRO A 125 -0.77 26.91 -8.97
C PRO A 125 -2.14 27.56 -8.79
N THR A 126 -3.18 27.02 -9.43
CA THR A 126 -4.53 27.59 -9.27
C THR A 126 -5.16 26.91 -8.05
N PRO A 127 -5.33 27.62 -6.92
CA PRO A 127 -5.90 27.03 -5.72
C PRO A 127 -7.37 26.63 -5.97
N VAL A 128 -7.73 25.38 -5.71
CA VAL A 128 -9.13 24.96 -5.64
C VAL A 128 -9.62 25.18 -4.22
N VAL A 129 -10.70 25.95 -4.09
CA VAL A 129 -11.37 26.19 -2.81
C VAL A 129 -12.39 25.08 -2.60
N TYR A 130 -12.13 24.21 -1.61
CA TYR A 130 -12.97 23.07 -1.28
C TYR A 130 -13.80 23.35 -0.03
N LEU A 131 -15.09 23.06 -0.11
CA LEU A 131 -16.02 23.18 1.02
C LEU A 131 -16.19 21.80 1.65
N VAL A 132 -15.67 21.65 2.88
CA VAL A 132 -15.74 20.42 3.66
C VAL A 132 -17.19 19.99 3.88
N GLN A 133 -17.48 18.75 3.54
CA GLN A 133 -18.75 18.08 3.70
C GLN A 133 -18.74 17.16 4.93
N ALA A 134 -19.93 16.72 5.34
CA ALA A 134 -20.06 15.77 6.45
C ALA A 134 -19.43 14.43 6.07
N GLY A 135 -18.44 13.97 6.86
CA GLY A 135 -17.72 12.72 6.62
C GLY A 135 -16.35 12.89 5.97
N ASP A 136 -15.97 14.10 5.57
CA ASP A 136 -14.65 14.35 4.99
C ASP A 136 -13.53 14.25 6.04
N THR A 137 -12.40 13.69 5.60
CA THR A 137 -11.12 13.74 6.32
C THR A 137 -10.07 14.40 5.43
N LEU A 138 -9.06 15.04 6.05
CA LEU A 138 -7.99 15.69 5.29
C LEU A 138 -7.22 14.69 4.41
N GLY A 139 -7.11 13.43 4.88
CA GLY A 139 -6.54 12.33 4.13
C GLY A 139 -7.40 11.90 2.94
N ALA A 140 -8.72 11.75 3.11
CA ALA A 140 -9.63 11.45 2.00
C ALA A 140 -9.58 12.55 0.93
N ILE A 141 -9.47 13.82 1.35
CA ILE A 141 -9.30 14.96 0.43
C ILE A 141 -7.92 14.95 -0.24
N ALA A 142 -6.83 14.74 0.51
CA ALA A 142 -5.48 14.64 -0.05
C ALA A 142 -5.40 13.56 -1.14
N LEU A 143 -5.95 12.38 -0.83
CA LEU A 143 -6.09 11.26 -1.76
C LEU A 143 -6.95 11.64 -2.98
N ALA A 144 -8.08 12.33 -2.76
CA ALA A 144 -8.97 12.80 -3.82
C ALA A 144 -8.22 13.63 -4.87
N TYR A 145 -7.38 14.55 -4.39
CA TYR A 145 -6.70 15.51 -5.24
C TYR A 145 -5.30 15.06 -5.66
N GLY A 146 -4.86 13.88 -5.22
CA GLY A 146 -3.57 13.30 -5.57
C GLY A 146 -2.38 14.06 -4.97
N ILE A 147 -2.61 14.87 -3.93
CA ILE A 147 -1.59 15.70 -3.28
C ILE A 147 -1.31 15.18 -1.88
N SER A 148 -0.17 15.57 -1.30
CA SER A 148 0.11 15.18 0.09
C SER A 148 -0.75 15.99 1.07
N ILE A 149 -1.05 15.39 2.22
CA ILE A 149 -1.67 16.11 3.35
C ILE A 149 -0.81 17.31 3.74
N ASP A 150 0.52 17.14 3.75
CA ASP A 150 1.50 18.19 3.98
C ASP A 150 1.32 19.39 3.06
N ASP A 151 1.03 19.16 1.77
CA ASP A 151 0.82 20.23 0.80
C ASP A 151 -0.51 20.96 1.08
N ILE A 152 -1.56 20.24 1.48
CA ILE A 152 -2.81 20.86 1.92
C ILE A 152 -2.57 21.69 3.20
N GLN A 153 -1.84 21.17 4.18
CA GLN A 153 -1.55 21.90 5.42
C GLN A 153 -0.72 23.16 5.16
N LYS A 154 0.29 23.08 4.29
CA LYS A 154 1.08 24.25 3.88
C LYS A 154 0.22 25.30 3.18
N ALA A 155 -0.76 24.88 2.39
CA ALA A 155 -1.72 25.77 1.74
C ALA A 155 -2.79 26.34 2.70
N ASN A 156 -2.97 25.73 3.87
CA ASN A 156 -3.96 26.12 4.88
C ASN A 156 -3.31 26.32 6.26
N PRO A 157 -2.53 27.39 6.46
CA PRO A 157 -1.86 27.65 7.73
C PRO A 157 -2.83 27.83 8.91
N ASP A 158 -4.10 28.16 8.64
CA ASP A 158 -5.16 28.31 9.65
C ASP A 158 -5.72 26.96 10.16
N LEU A 159 -5.37 25.84 9.52
CA LEU A 159 -5.84 24.51 9.86
C LEU A 159 -5.02 23.95 11.03
N GLN A 160 -5.42 24.30 12.25
CA GLN A 160 -4.66 24.00 13.48
C GLN A 160 -4.54 22.50 13.82
N ASN A 161 -5.46 21.67 13.32
CA ASN A 161 -5.43 20.23 13.53
C ASN A 161 -5.88 19.48 12.25
N PRO A 162 -5.00 18.69 11.60
CA PRO A 162 -5.32 17.94 10.37
C PRO A 162 -6.39 16.85 10.56
N ASP A 163 -6.56 16.34 11.78
CA ASP A 163 -7.54 15.30 12.09
C ASP A 163 -8.94 15.87 12.40
N ARG A 164 -9.13 17.19 12.31
CA ARG A 164 -10.40 17.86 12.62
C ARG A 164 -10.80 18.85 11.53
N LEU A 165 -11.59 18.37 10.58
CA LEU A 165 -12.29 19.22 9.63
C LEU A 165 -13.71 19.52 10.12
N PHE A 166 -14.16 20.76 9.98
CA PHE A 166 -15.54 21.15 10.30
C PHE A 166 -16.38 21.18 9.03
N VAL A 167 -17.59 20.63 9.08
CA VAL A 167 -18.53 20.72 7.95
C VAL A 167 -18.81 22.20 7.63
N GLY A 168 -18.72 22.58 6.36
CA GLY A 168 -18.81 23.96 5.90
C GLY A 168 -17.52 24.76 6.04
N GLN A 169 -16.44 24.18 6.58
CA GLN A 169 -15.12 24.78 6.54
C GLN A 169 -14.63 24.83 5.10
N THR A 170 -14.03 25.95 4.73
CA THR A 170 -13.40 26.10 3.43
C THR A 170 -11.91 25.86 3.56
N ILE A 171 -11.35 24.98 2.73
CA ILE A 171 -9.91 24.70 2.67
C ILE A 171 -9.39 24.87 1.24
N THR A 172 -8.14 25.29 1.12
CA THR A 172 -7.44 25.53 -0.13
C THR A 172 -6.66 24.29 -0.54
N ILE A 173 -6.93 23.78 -1.73
CA ILE A 173 -6.26 22.62 -2.29
C ILE A 173 -5.31 23.14 -3.38
N PRO A 174 -3.98 23.06 -3.17
CA PRO A 174 -3.01 23.53 -4.14
C PRO A 174 -2.92 22.53 -5.31
N ILE A 175 -3.70 22.75 -6.36
CA ILE A 175 -3.64 21.92 -7.57
C ILE A 175 -2.65 22.56 -8.57
N PRO A 176 -1.64 21.83 -9.05
CA PRO A 176 -0.85 22.27 -10.19
C PRO A 176 -1.76 22.33 -11.43
N THR A 177 -1.81 23.50 -12.07
CA THR A 177 -2.71 23.75 -13.21
C THR A 177 -2.39 22.80 -14.37
N GLN A 178 -3.33 21.94 -14.74
CA GLN A 178 -3.23 21.04 -15.89
C GLN A 178 -3.57 21.81 -17.17
N GLU A 179 -2.72 21.68 -18.20
CA GLU A 179 -3.00 22.16 -19.56
C GLU A 179 -4.04 21.23 -20.23
N PRO A 180 -4.97 21.74 -21.05
CA PRO A 180 -5.93 20.91 -21.77
C PRO A 180 -5.22 19.87 -22.65
N PRO A 181 -5.80 18.67 -22.86
CA PRO A 181 -5.18 17.65 -23.69
C PRO A 181 -5.02 18.15 -25.13
N THR A 182 -3.76 18.26 -25.57
CA THR A 182 -3.40 18.49 -26.98
C THR A 182 -3.84 17.28 -27.81
N PRO A 183 -4.34 17.45 -29.04
CA PRO A 183 -4.66 16.32 -29.91
C PRO A 183 -3.41 15.49 -30.20
N ILE A 184 -3.50 14.18 -29.94
CA ILE A 184 -2.45 13.18 -30.13
C ILE A 184 -2.02 13.10 -31.61
N PRO A 185 -0.72 13.19 -31.94
CA PRO A 185 -0.23 12.76 -33.25
C PRO A 185 -0.32 11.23 -33.34
N SER A 186 -1.14 10.71 -34.25
CA SER A 186 -1.21 9.29 -34.57
C SER A 186 0.14 8.80 -35.14
N LEU A 187 0.75 7.78 -34.53
CA LEU A 187 1.97 7.13 -35.02
C LEU A 187 1.71 6.44 -36.38
N PRO A 188 2.66 6.50 -37.33
CA PRO A 188 2.52 5.83 -38.63
C PRO A 188 2.50 4.29 -38.49
N PRO A 189 1.69 3.58 -39.28
CA PRO A 189 1.70 2.12 -39.32
C PRO A 189 3.05 1.61 -39.84
N GLY A 190 3.74 0.79 -39.04
CA GLY A 190 5.00 0.14 -39.44
C GLY A 190 6.22 0.43 -38.56
N THR A 191 6.06 1.13 -37.44
CA THR A 191 7.17 1.34 -36.50
C THR A 191 7.51 0.02 -35.80
N VAL A 192 8.69 -0.53 -36.10
CA VAL A 192 9.23 -1.73 -35.43
C VAL A 192 9.56 -1.35 -33.98
N LEU A 193 9.02 -2.08 -33.00
CA LEU A 193 9.35 -1.91 -31.58
C LEU A 193 10.86 -2.11 -31.39
N PRO A 194 11.59 -1.19 -30.74
CA PRO A 194 12.98 -1.45 -30.40
C PRO A 194 13.07 -2.67 -29.47
N THR A 195 14.03 -3.54 -29.76
CA THR A 195 14.43 -4.67 -28.92
C THR A 195 14.70 -4.19 -27.49
N PRO A 196 14.26 -4.90 -26.44
CA PRO A 196 14.52 -4.45 -25.08
C PRO A 196 16.03 -4.49 -24.79
N LEU A 197 16.59 -3.37 -24.35
CA LEU A 197 17.88 -3.39 -23.67
C LEU A 197 17.66 -3.99 -22.28
N SER A 198 17.96 -5.28 -22.13
CA SER A 198 18.20 -5.88 -20.82
C SER A 198 19.54 -5.37 -20.30
N THR A 199 19.52 -4.56 -19.23
CA THR A 199 20.47 -4.51 -18.11
C THR A 199 20.16 -3.28 -17.25
N ALA A 200 20.34 -3.39 -15.93
CA ALA A 200 20.25 -2.28 -14.97
C ALA A 200 21.08 -1.03 -15.37
N ALA A 201 22.11 -1.21 -16.22
CA ALA A 201 22.91 -0.12 -16.79
C ALA A 201 22.14 0.79 -17.78
N ALA A 202 21.07 0.30 -18.43
CA ALA A 202 20.24 1.11 -19.31
C ALA A 202 19.24 1.98 -18.51
N ALA A 203 18.71 1.46 -17.39
CA ALA A 203 17.81 2.19 -16.50
C ALA A 203 18.50 3.36 -15.77
N ALA A 204 19.80 3.22 -15.46
CA ALA A 204 20.58 4.25 -14.78
C ALA A 204 20.75 5.57 -15.59
N ASN A 205 20.56 5.54 -16.90
CA ASN A 205 20.66 6.72 -17.77
C ASN A 205 19.30 7.31 -18.18
N LEU A 206 18.19 6.72 -17.73
CA LEU A 206 16.85 7.27 -17.99
C LEU A 206 16.60 8.48 -17.09
N PRO A 207 15.96 9.55 -17.61
CA PRO A 207 15.43 10.61 -16.77
C PRO A 207 14.47 10.01 -15.73
N ARG A 208 14.56 10.49 -14.48
CA ARG A 208 13.63 10.13 -13.40
C ARG A 208 12.18 10.26 -13.88
N SER A 209 11.36 9.30 -13.51
CA SER A 209 9.93 9.30 -13.83
C SER A 209 9.20 10.42 -13.11
N ILE A 210 8.23 11.05 -13.76
CA ILE A 210 7.47 12.17 -13.18
C ILE A 210 6.06 11.74 -12.84
N LEU A 211 5.48 12.28 -11.78
CA LEU A 211 4.08 12.01 -11.41
C LEU A 211 3.13 13.14 -11.85
N GLU A 212 3.70 14.31 -12.16
CA GLU A 212 2.98 15.55 -12.45
C GLU A 212 3.75 16.37 -13.50
N GLY A 213 3.10 17.40 -14.05
CA GLY A 213 3.66 18.26 -15.10
C GLY A 213 3.39 17.70 -16.50
N ASP A 214 4.38 17.82 -17.38
CA ASP A 214 4.29 17.39 -18.78
C ASP A 214 4.45 15.86 -18.91
N LEU A 215 3.36 15.15 -18.59
CA LEU A 215 3.31 13.68 -18.65
C LEU A 215 3.50 13.14 -20.07
N ALA A 216 3.11 13.88 -21.11
CA ALA A 216 3.32 13.45 -22.49
C ALA A 216 4.82 13.40 -22.83
N ARG A 217 5.60 14.37 -22.32
CA ARG A 217 7.06 14.31 -22.40
C ARG A 217 7.66 13.23 -21.50
N GLY A 218 7.09 13.02 -20.32
CA GLY A 218 7.54 12.00 -19.37
C GLY A 218 7.31 10.56 -19.84
N TYR A 219 6.21 10.33 -20.57
CA TYR A 219 5.72 9.02 -21.01
C TYR A 219 5.26 9.10 -22.48
N PRO A 220 6.18 9.28 -23.43
CA PRO A 220 5.84 9.60 -24.81
C PRO A 220 5.28 8.42 -25.61
N LEU A 221 5.37 7.19 -25.07
CA LEU A 221 4.89 5.99 -25.75
C LEU A 221 3.53 5.59 -25.16
N VAL A 222 2.57 5.32 -26.04
CA VAL A 222 1.19 5.04 -25.66
C VAL A 222 0.71 3.77 -26.34
N LEU A 223 0.04 2.93 -25.57
CA LEU A 223 -0.65 1.75 -26.05
C LEU A 223 -2.09 1.74 -25.52
N ALA A 224 -3.05 1.98 -26.42
CA ALA A 224 -4.47 2.00 -26.08
C ALA A 224 -5.09 0.61 -26.18
N GLY A 225 -5.81 0.20 -25.14
CA GLY A 225 -6.74 -0.92 -25.14
C GLY A 225 -8.20 -0.46 -25.14
N PRO A 226 -9.14 -1.41 -24.99
CA PRO A 226 -10.58 -1.10 -24.95
C PRO A 226 -11.00 -0.17 -23.81
N ARG A 227 -10.40 -0.32 -22.62
CA ARG A 227 -10.77 0.44 -21.40
C ARG A 227 -9.56 1.03 -20.69
N VAL A 228 -8.39 0.42 -20.86
CA VAL A 228 -7.14 0.86 -20.26
C VAL A 228 -6.20 1.42 -21.34
N THR A 229 -5.54 2.53 -21.05
CA THR A 229 -4.45 3.07 -21.87
C THR A 229 -3.15 3.04 -21.08
N ILE A 230 -2.12 2.41 -21.65
CA ILE A 230 -0.78 2.36 -21.06
C ILE A 230 0.07 3.49 -21.63
N HIS A 231 0.66 4.30 -20.76
CA HIS A 231 1.66 5.32 -21.08
C HIS A 231 3.00 4.89 -20.49
N TYR A 232 4.11 4.95 -21.24
CA TYR A 232 5.37 4.40 -20.78
C TYR A 232 6.61 5.13 -21.34
N GLN A 233 7.72 5.03 -20.60
CA GLN A 233 9.02 5.50 -21.05
C GLN A 233 9.69 4.47 -21.98
N PRO A 234 10.52 4.90 -22.94
CA PRO A 234 11.45 3.99 -23.61
C PRO A 234 12.29 3.22 -22.57
N GLY A 235 12.39 1.89 -22.72
CA GLY A 235 13.20 1.05 -21.83
C GLY A 235 12.50 0.51 -20.58
N SER A 236 11.23 0.85 -20.32
CA SER A 236 10.45 0.41 -19.14
C SER A 236 10.09 -1.09 -19.11
N PHE A 237 10.75 -1.96 -19.87
CA PHE A 237 10.41 -3.39 -20.00
C PHE A 237 11.66 -4.28 -19.97
N ALA A 238 12.52 -4.08 -18.96
CA ALA A 238 13.74 -4.86 -18.80
C ALA A 238 13.49 -6.38 -18.74
N ASP A 239 12.28 -6.81 -18.35
CA ASP A 239 11.84 -8.20 -18.21
C ASP A 239 11.26 -8.84 -19.49
N LEU A 240 11.29 -8.14 -20.64
CA LEU A 240 10.82 -8.62 -21.94
C LEU A 240 9.30 -8.92 -22.04
N SER A 241 8.49 -8.66 -21.00
CA SER A 241 7.04 -8.88 -21.02
C SER A 241 6.34 -8.07 -22.12
N GLY A 242 6.90 -6.90 -22.44
CA GLY A 242 6.42 -5.99 -23.47
C GLY A 242 5.09 -5.29 -23.10
N PRO A 243 4.81 -4.13 -23.69
CA PRO A 243 3.64 -3.31 -23.31
C PRO A 243 2.29 -4.02 -23.55
N GLN A 244 2.22 -4.94 -24.52
CA GLN A 244 1.01 -5.69 -24.83
C GLN A 244 0.58 -6.63 -23.71
N THR A 245 1.53 -7.34 -23.10
CA THR A 245 1.24 -8.23 -21.96
C THR A 245 0.76 -7.42 -20.77
N ILE A 246 1.34 -6.25 -20.55
CA ILE A 246 0.96 -5.37 -19.43
C ILE A 246 -0.44 -4.77 -19.66
N LEU A 247 -0.76 -4.35 -20.89
CA LEU A 247 -2.11 -3.93 -21.22
C LEU A 247 -3.12 -5.07 -21.01
N ALA A 248 -2.81 -6.28 -21.47
CA ALA A 248 -3.68 -7.44 -21.26
C ALA A 248 -3.89 -7.75 -19.76
N ASN A 249 -2.82 -7.69 -18.96
CA ASN A 249 -2.90 -7.82 -17.51
C ASN A 249 -3.78 -6.73 -16.89
N ALA A 250 -3.66 -5.47 -17.35
CA ALA A 250 -4.46 -4.37 -16.81
C ALA A 250 -5.96 -4.51 -17.13
N GLU A 251 -6.30 -4.94 -18.35
CA GLU A 251 -7.69 -5.24 -18.72
C GLU A 251 -8.25 -6.43 -17.93
N GLU A 252 -7.45 -7.49 -17.73
CA GLU A 252 -7.81 -8.64 -16.88
C GLU A 252 -8.04 -8.21 -15.43
N THR A 253 -7.13 -7.40 -14.88
CA THR A 253 -7.21 -6.87 -13.51
C THR A 253 -8.43 -5.98 -13.33
N LEU A 254 -8.78 -5.14 -14.30
CA LEU A 254 -10.00 -4.33 -14.24
C LEU A 254 -11.25 -5.21 -14.13
N GLY A 255 -11.35 -6.24 -14.97
CA GLY A 255 -12.46 -7.20 -14.92
C GLY A 255 -12.49 -8.02 -13.62
N TYR A 256 -11.33 -8.36 -13.08
CA TYR A 256 -11.20 -9.02 -11.78
C TYR A 256 -11.72 -8.14 -10.64
N ILE A 257 -11.35 -6.85 -10.61
CA ILE A 257 -11.81 -5.89 -9.59
C ILE A 257 -13.31 -5.70 -9.69
N GLU A 258 -13.86 -5.49 -10.89
CA GLU A 258 -15.31 -5.34 -11.11
C GLU A 258 -16.09 -6.55 -10.59
N LYS A 259 -15.60 -7.75 -10.87
CA LYS A 259 -16.21 -8.99 -10.37
C LYS A 259 -16.12 -9.08 -8.84
N THR A 260 -14.96 -8.74 -8.27
CA THR A 260 -14.71 -8.85 -6.83
C THR A 260 -15.56 -7.86 -6.04
N LEU A 261 -15.64 -6.62 -6.52
CA LEU A 261 -16.43 -5.56 -5.90
C LEU A 261 -17.91 -5.59 -6.33
N ASN A 262 -18.30 -6.47 -7.25
CA ASN A 262 -19.65 -6.52 -7.81
C ASN A 262 -20.12 -5.14 -8.33
N VAL A 263 -19.28 -4.52 -9.15
CA VAL A 263 -19.51 -3.21 -9.76
C VAL A 263 -19.26 -3.24 -11.27
N SER A 264 -19.67 -2.17 -11.96
CA SER A 264 -19.24 -1.90 -13.32
C SER A 264 -18.61 -0.52 -13.39
N TYR A 265 -17.33 -0.47 -13.71
CA TYR A 265 -16.57 0.76 -13.89
C TYR A 265 -16.81 1.33 -15.29
N SER A 266 -17.06 2.63 -15.38
CA SER A 266 -17.30 3.30 -16.66
C SER A 266 -16.23 4.35 -16.95
N GLY A 267 -15.72 4.32 -18.19
CA GLY A 267 -14.75 5.27 -18.72
C GLY A 267 -13.35 4.68 -18.90
N ALA A 268 -12.45 5.53 -19.41
CA ALA A 268 -11.06 5.19 -19.61
C ALA A 268 -10.28 5.20 -18.28
N LEU A 269 -9.23 4.39 -18.21
CA LEU A 269 -8.24 4.36 -17.14
C LEU A 269 -6.85 4.48 -17.75
N ASP A 270 -6.06 5.44 -17.28
CA ASP A 270 -4.68 5.63 -17.72
C ASP A 270 -3.69 5.00 -16.73
N VAL A 271 -2.80 4.14 -17.23
CA VAL A 271 -1.75 3.50 -16.43
C VAL A 271 -0.40 3.97 -16.94
N TYR A 272 0.37 4.62 -16.08
CA TYR A 272 1.69 5.17 -16.39
C TYR A 272 2.78 4.24 -15.85
N LEU A 273 3.60 3.67 -16.73
CA LEU A 273 4.68 2.76 -16.38
C LEU A 273 6.01 3.52 -16.35
N ALA A 274 6.53 3.70 -15.14
CA ALA A 274 7.79 4.35 -14.85
C ALA A 274 8.96 3.37 -15.04
N GLY A 275 9.80 3.58 -16.05
CA GLY A 275 10.98 2.74 -16.30
C GLY A 275 12.20 3.07 -15.44
N SER A 276 12.08 4.08 -14.59
CA SER A 276 13.09 4.52 -13.63
C SER A 276 12.42 5.01 -12.35
N LEU A 277 13.16 5.10 -11.24
CA LEU A 277 12.64 5.68 -10.00
C LEU A 277 11.99 7.05 -10.24
N PHE A 278 10.95 7.36 -9.47
CA PHE A 278 10.30 8.65 -9.55
C PHE A 278 11.24 9.80 -9.13
N ALA A 279 10.96 10.98 -9.65
CA ALA A 279 11.67 12.19 -9.31
C ALA A 279 11.44 12.53 -7.82
N PRO A 280 12.44 13.12 -7.13
CA PRO A 280 12.25 13.60 -5.77
C PRO A 280 11.05 14.57 -5.68
N PRO A 281 10.28 14.53 -4.56
CA PRO A 281 10.53 13.76 -3.33
C PRO A 281 10.05 12.29 -3.38
N ASN A 282 9.50 11.83 -4.50
CA ASN A 282 8.75 10.56 -4.57
C ASN A 282 9.62 9.33 -4.87
N GLN A 283 10.95 9.41 -4.71
CA GLN A 283 11.88 8.38 -5.17
C GLN A 283 11.64 7.00 -4.52
N ALA A 284 11.09 6.98 -3.31
CA ALA A 284 10.78 5.77 -2.56
C ALA A 284 9.44 5.13 -2.94
N LEU A 285 8.61 5.79 -3.76
CA LEU A 285 7.35 5.23 -4.22
C LEU A 285 7.60 4.16 -5.28
N ARG A 286 6.82 3.09 -5.20
CA ARG A 286 6.71 2.10 -6.27
C ARG A 286 5.40 2.27 -7.05
N GLU A 287 4.42 2.92 -6.45
CA GLU A 287 3.13 3.16 -7.08
C GLU A 287 2.48 4.43 -6.55
N ARG A 288 1.52 4.97 -7.31
CA ARG A 288 0.66 6.06 -6.86
C ARG A 288 -0.66 6.14 -7.62
N PRO A 289 -1.81 6.26 -6.94
CA PRO A 289 -3.10 6.40 -7.58
C PRO A 289 -3.48 7.89 -7.67
N TYR A 290 -4.26 8.21 -8.70
CA TYR A 290 -4.91 9.50 -8.89
C TYR A 290 -6.38 9.25 -9.26
N PRO A 291 -7.22 8.86 -8.29
CA PRO A 291 -8.56 8.35 -8.55
C PRO A 291 -9.46 9.33 -9.29
N THR A 292 -9.44 10.62 -8.94
CA THR A 292 -10.27 11.63 -9.61
C THR A 292 -9.88 11.84 -11.07
N GLN A 293 -8.59 11.71 -11.39
CA GLN A 293 -8.08 11.79 -12.76
C GLN A 293 -8.14 10.46 -13.52
N ARG A 294 -8.65 9.39 -12.90
CA ARG A 294 -8.74 8.04 -13.49
C ARG A 294 -7.39 7.55 -14.01
N ARG A 295 -6.33 7.80 -13.25
CA ARG A 295 -4.99 7.34 -13.61
C ARG A 295 -4.23 6.79 -12.42
N LEU A 296 -3.21 6.00 -12.71
CA LEU A 296 -2.27 5.47 -11.73
C LEU A 296 -0.87 5.35 -12.32
N PHE A 297 0.13 5.34 -11.46
CA PHE A 297 1.54 5.21 -11.81
C PHE A 297 2.11 3.98 -11.14
N LEU A 298 2.90 3.21 -11.90
CA LEU A 298 3.59 2.01 -11.40
C LEU A 298 5.05 2.07 -11.83
N LEU A 299 5.95 1.84 -10.87
CA LEU A 299 7.35 1.57 -11.12
C LEU A 299 7.47 0.21 -11.81
N TYR A 300 8.03 0.22 -13.01
CA TYR A 300 8.24 -0.93 -13.87
C TYR A 300 9.71 -0.94 -14.33
N ASP A 301 10.61 -0.95 -13.36
CA ASP A 301 12.07 -0.96 -13.55
C ASP A 301 12.65 -2.38 -13.68
N GLY A 302 11.80 -3.41 -13.60
CA GLY A 302 12.18 -4.82 -13.64
C GLY A 302 12.23 -5.50 -12.27
N SER A 303 12.16 -4.73 -11.18
CA SER A 303 12.05 -5.27 -9.82
C SER A 303 10.68 -5.93 -9.57
N GLY A 304 10.59 -6.70 -8.49
CA GLY A 304 9.39 -7.47 -8.15
C GLY A 304 9.19 -8.76 -8.96
N THR A 305 8.24 -9.59 -8.51
CA THR A 305 7.77 -10.77 -9.25
C THR A 305 6.61 -10.42 -10.18
N PRO A 306 6.26 -11.25 -11.18
CA PRO A 306 5.06 -11.04 -11.99
C PRO A 306 3.77 -10.98 -11.15
N ALA A 307 3.68 -11.78 -10.09
CA ALA A 307 2.53 -11.79 -9.19
C ALA A 307 2.43 -10.49 -8.38
N GLU A 308 3.56 -9.97 -7.90
CA GLU A 308 3.61 -8.69 -7.21
C GLU A 308 3.29 -7.51 -8.13
N ARG A 309 3.78 -7.51 -9.37
CA ARG A 309 3.40 -6.46 -10.34
C ARG A 309 1.91 -6.45 -10.63
N ARG A 310 1.28 -7.63 -10.71
CA ARG A 310 -0.19 -7.76 -10.79
C ARG A 310 -0.88 -7.29 -9.52
N TYR A 311 -0.32 -7.58 -8.34
CA TYR A 311 -0.82 -7.06 -7.07
C TYR A 311 -0.78 -5.54 -7.02
N MET A 312 0.35 -4.89 -7.33
CA MET A 312 0.47 -3.41 -7.33
C MET A 312 -0.54 -2.79 -8.30
N LEU A 313 -0.67 -3.35 -9.50
CA LEU A 313 -1.67 -2.91 -10.47
C LEU A 313 -3.09 -3.03 -9.92
N ALA A 314 -3.42 -4.15 -9.26
CA ALA A 314 -4.75 -4.36 -8.68
C ALA A 314 -5.03 -3.44 -7.49
N HIS A 315 -4.05 -3.22 -6.62
CA HIS A 315 -4.13 -2.32 -5.47
C HIS A 315 -4.47 -0.90 -5.95
N GLU A 316 -3.65 -0.35 -6.85
CA GLU A 316 -3.81 1.01 -7.35
C GLU A 316 -5.08 1.20 -8.17
N MET A 317 -5.41 0.22 -9.00
CA MET A 317 -6.62 0.26 -9.81
C MET A 317 -7.87 0.16 -8.94
N THR A 318 -7.80 -0.55 -7.80
CA THR A 318 -8.92 -0.63 -6.85
C THR A 318 -9.25 0.74 -6.27
N HIS A 319 -8.25 1.58 -5.96
CA HIS A 319 -8.49 2.96 -5.52
C HIS A 319 -9.32 3.73 -6.55
N VAL A 320 -8.98 3.62 -7.84
CA VAL A 320 -9.73 4.28 -8.92
C VAL A 320 -11.13 3.69 -9.08
N VAL A 321 -11.26 2.37 -9.14
CA VAL A 321 -12.56 1.71 -9.37
C VAL A 321 -13.51 1.97 -8.20
N ALA A 322 -13.07 1.78 -6.95
CA ALA A 322 -13.88 2.02 -5.77
C ALA A 322 -14.32 3.49 -5.70
N TRP A 323 -13.43 4.44 -6.00
CA TRP A 323 -13.77 5.86 -6.06
C TRP A 323 -14.96 6.16 -6.97
N HIS A 324 -14.93 5.61 -8.20
CA HIS A 324 -15.95 5.88 -9.21
C HIS A 324 -17.20 5.00 -9.12
N THR A 325 -17.21 4.00 -8.24
CA THR A 325 -18.35 3.06 -8.11
C THR A 325 -18.97 2.99 -6.71
N TYR A 326 -18.17 3.08 -5.65
CA TYR A 326 -18.64 3.19 -4.27
C TYR A 326 -18.72 4.65 -3.81
N GLY A 327 -17.86 5.52 -4.33
CA GLY A 327 -17.75 6.92 -3.94
C GLY A 327 -16.42 7.22 -3.24
N VAL A 328 -16.28 8.44 -2.74
CA VAL A 328 -15.11 8.90 -1.98
C VAL A 328 -14.99 8.08 -0.69
N PRO A 329 -13.82 7.50 -0.33
CA PRO A 329 -13.66 6.84 0.95
C PRO A 329 -13.82 7.84 2.10
N SER A 330 -14.53 7.47 3.17
CA SER A 330 -14.61 8.30 4.38
C SER A 330 -13.27 8.33 5.13
N THR A 331 -12.46 7.26 5.04
CA THR A 331 -11.18 7.15 5.73
C THR A 331 -10.08 6.54 4.86
N VAL A 332 -8.84 6.89 5.15
CA VAL A 332 -7.66 6.30 4.47
C VAL A 332 -7.57 4.80 4.77
N MET A 333 -7.92 4.38 5.99
CA MET A 333 -7.97 2.96 6.39
C MET A 333 -8.89 2.14 5.48
N LEU A 334 -10.09 2.64 5.17
CA LEU A 334 -11.02 1.97 4.28
C LEU A 334 -10.49 1.91 2.83
N SER A 335 -9.84 2.99 2.35
CA SER A 335 -9.26 3.02 1.01
C SER A 335 -8.12 2.02 0.85
N GLU A 336 -7.09 2.13 1.69
CA GLU A 336 -5.90 1.28 1.63
C GLU A 336 -6.22 -0.18 1.98
N GLY A 337 -7.10 -0.40 2.96
CA GLY A 337 -7.52 -1.73 3.35
C GLY A 337 -8.27 -2.47 2.24
N LEU A 338 -9.17 -1.79 1.52
CA LEU A 338 -9.88 -2.38 0.38
C LEU A 338 -8.93 -2.69 -0.78
N ALA A 339 -8.05 -1.75 -1.13
CA ALA A 339 -7.07 -1.93 -2.21
C ALA A 339 -6.12 -3.11 -1.94
N THR A 340 -5.58 -3.19 -0.72
CA THR A 340 -4.70 -4.28 -0.29
C THR A 340 -5.43 -5.64 -0.34
N TYR A 341 -6.66 -5.69 0.20
CA TYR A 341 -7.46 -6.92 0.20
C TYR A 341 -7.79 -7.41 -1.21
N VAL A 342 -8.20 -6.53 -2.12
CA VAL A 342 -8.55 -6.94 -3.48
C VAL A 342 -7.32 -7.47 -4.22
N GLY A 343 -6.15 -6.86 -4.06
CA GLY A 343 -4.93 -7.31 -4.72
C GLY A 343 -4.43 -8.69 -4.25
N GLN A 344 -4.75 -9.10 -3.01
CA GLN A 344 -4.13 -10.23 -2.32
C GLN A 344 -4.22 -11.57 -3.09
N ALA A 345 -5.26 -11.77 -3.89
CA ALA A 345 -5.48 -13.03 -4.61
C ALA A 345 -4.35 -13.31 -5.63
N TYR A 346 -3.72 -12.26 -6.16
CA TYR A 346 -2.56 -12.39 -7.04
C TYR A 346 -1.32 -12.87 -6.28
N LEU A 347 -1.10 -12.38 -5.06
CA LEU A 347 0.00 -12.84 -4.20
C LEU A 347 -0.21 -14.29 -3.78
N ASP A 348 -1.42 -14.66 -3.39
CA ASP A 348 -1.78 -16.04 -3.04
C ASP A 348 -1.47 -17.01 -4.19
N GLN A 349 -1.74 -16.63 -5.43
CA GLN A 349 -1.44 -17.45 -6.62
C GLN A 349 0.05 -17.40 -7.01
N GLY A 350 0.79 -16.40 -6.53
CA GLY A 350 2.19 -16.12 -6.84
C GLY A 350 3.23 -16.80 -5.95
N GLY A 351 2.82 -17.68 -5.03
CA GLY A 351 3.73 -18.35 -4.10
C GLY A 351 4.13 -17.52 -2.89
N PHE A 352 3.43 -16.40 -2.64
CA PHE A 352 3.56 -15.65 -1.39
C PHE A 352 2.88 -16.38 -0.24
N ILE A 353 3.23 -16.01 1.00
CA ILE A 353 2.49 -16.42 2.20
C ILE A 353 1.02 -16.06 1.97
N LYS A 354 0.13 -17.03 2.15
CA LYS A 354 -1.30 -16.83 1.92
C LYS A 354 -1.81 -15.69 2.79
N TYR A 355 -2.68 -14.85 2.24
CA TYR A 355 -3.22 -13.69 2.94
C TYR A 355 -3.76 -14.02 4.34
N GLN A 356 -4.54 -15.09 4.47
CA GLN A 356 -5.08 -15.51 5.77
C GLN A 356 -4.00 -15.96 6.75
N ASP A 357 -2.96 -16.65 6.28
CA ASP A 357 -1.80 -17.03 7.09
C ASP A 357 -1.01 -15.79 7.53
N PHE A 358 -0.81 -14.84 6.62
CA PHE A 358 -0.13 -13.58 6.88
C PHE A 358 -0.86 -12.77 7.96
N CYS A 359 -2.16 -12.53 7.81
CA CYS A 359 -2.96 -11.81 8.80
C CYS A 359 -2.92 -12.47 10.19
N ARG A 360 -3.01 -13.81 10.25
CA ARG A 360 -2.94 -14.55 11.52
C ARG A 360 -1.55 -14.54 12.13
N ALA A 361 -0.49 -14.65 11.31
CA ALA A 361 0.89 -14.53 11.76
C ALA A 361 1.13 -13.16 12.40
N MET A 362 0.74 -12.10 11.70
CA MET A 362 0.84 -10.72 12.17
C MET A 362 0.07 -10.49 13.47
N ALA A 363 -1.16 -11.00 13.58
CA ALA A 363 -1.97 -10.89 14.79
C ALA A 363 -1.33 -11.57 16.01
N ARG A 364 -0.56 -12.65 15.82
CA ARG A 364 0.14 -13.35 16.93
C ARG A 364 1.31 -12.56 17.51
N THR A 365 1.82 -11.59 16.78
CA THR A 365 2.97 -10.78 17.22
C THR A 365 2.59 -9.64 18.15
N ASN A 366 1.29 -9.34 18.29
CA ASN A 366 0.79 -8.23 19.10
C ASN A 366 1.34 -6.84 18.68
N ARG A 367 1.72 -6.69 17.41
CA ARG A 367 2.21 -5.42 16.82
C ARG A 367 1.16 -4.67 16.00
N LEU A 368 0.05 -5.32 15.68
CA LEU A 368 -1.04 -4.69 14.93
C LEU A 368 -1.74 -3.63 15.80
N PRO A 369 -1.88 -2.38 15.33
CA PRO A 369 -2.64 -1.37 16.06
C PRO A 369 -4.13 -1.73 16.10
N ALA A 370 -4.82 -1.21 17.11
CA ALA A 370 -6.27 -1.29 17.19
C ALA A 370 -6.93 -0.60 15.99
N VAL A 371 -7.93 -1.24 15.38
CA VAL A 371 -8.71 -0.68 14.26
C VAL A 371 -9.27 0.69 14.61
N GLY A 372 -9.86 0.84 15.80
CA GLY A 372 -10.41 2.12 16.26
C GLY A 372 -9.37 3.24 16.41
N ALA A 373 -8.08 2.91 16.56
CA ALA A 373 -7.01 3.89 16.65
C ALA A 373 -6.57 4.42 15.28
N ILE A 374 -6.68 3.59 14.23
CA ILE A 374 -6.23 3.94 12.88
C ILE A 374 -7.37 4.39 11.96
N GLU A 375 -8.62 4.03 12.25
CA GLU A 375 -9.78 4.32 11.37
C GLU A 375 -9.87 5.80 10.98
N ASN A 376 -9.68 6.72 11.93
CA ASN A 376 -9.73 8.16 11.66
C ASN A 376 -8.35 8.82 11.62
N SER A 377 -7.26 8.04 11.64
CA SER A 377 -5.92 8.59 11.67
C SER A 377 -5.40 8.80 10.26
N THR A 378 -5.07 10.04 9.92
CA THR A 378 -4.38 10.33 8.66
C THR A 378 -2.86 10.17 8.80
N GLN A 379 -2.33 10.47 9.99
CA GLN A 379 -0.91 10.38 10.33
C GLN A 379 -0.34 8.97 10.14
N GLU A 380 -1.15 7.96 10.47
CA GLU A 380 -0.78 6.54 10.35
C GLU A 380 -0.57 6.10 8.90
N PHE A 381 -1.02 6.87 7.91
CA PHE A 381 -0.87 6.52 6.49
C PHE A 381 0.08 7.45 5.72
N GLN A 382 0.70 8.44 6.37
CA GLN A 382 1.62 9.38 5.71
C GLN A 382 2.97 8.76 5.31
N ASP A 383 3.43 7.75 6.05
CA ASP A 383 4.70 7.06 5.81
C ASP A 383 4.43 5.55 5.70
N PRO A 384 4.11 5.04 4.51
CA PRO A 384 3.77 3.63 4.29
C PRO A 384 4.91 2.68 4.68
N VAL A 385 6.16 3.15 4.55
CA VAL A 385 7.35 2.40 4.95
C VAL A 385 7.30 2.24 6.46
N ARG A 386 7.26 3.33 7.23
CA ARG A 386 7.32 3.25 8.71
C ARG A 386 6.07 2.67 9.36
N ASN A 387 4.89 3.01 8.85
CA ASN A 387 3.61 2.70 9.47
C ASN A 387 2.91 1.49 8.84
N TYR A 388 3.68 0.53 8.32
CA TYR A 388 3.14 -0.62 7.58
C TYR A 388 2.10 -1.43 8.39
N TYR A 389 2.22 -1.49 9.72
CA TYR A 389 1.27 -2.20 10.57
C TYR A 389 -0.16 -1.67 10.42
N SER A 390 -0.31 -0.37 10.17
CA SER A 390 -1.62 0.26 9.93
C SER A 390 -2.23 -0.21 8.61
N TYR A 391 -1.43 -0.40 7.56
CA TYR A 391 -1.87 -1.00 6.29
C TYR A 391 -2.25 -2.47 6.47
N VAL A 392 -1.46 -3.24 7.22
CA VAL A 392 -1.77 -4.65 7.51
C VAL A 392 -3.06 -4.78 8.31
N THR A 393 -3.23 -4.00 9.40
CA THR A 393 -4.49 -3.99 10.17
C THR A 393 -5.67 -3.62 9.27
N SER A 394 -5.51 -2.58 8.43
CA SER A 394 -6.55 -2.13 7.51
C SER A 394 -6.99 -3.26 6.59
N SER A 395 -6.04 -3.89 5.88
CA SER A 395 -6.34 -4.99 4.97
C SER A 395 -6.99 -6.15 5.69
N CYS A 396 -6.37 -6.66 6.75
CA CYS A 396 -6.86 -7.83 7.51
C CYS A 396 -8.28 -7.61 8.03
N PHE A 397 -8.56 -6.40 8.55
CA PHE A 397 -9.89 -6.05 9.02
C PHE A 397 -10.89 -5.90 7.88
N LEU A 398 -10.55 -5.21 6.78
CA LEU A 398 -11.44 -5.08 5.62
C LEU A 398 -11.75 -6.42 4.98
N GLY A 399 -10.77 -7.33 4.91
CA GLY A 399 -11.01 -8.69 4.45
C GLY A 399 -11.94 -9.48 5.36
N TYR A 400 -11.80 -9.34 6.68
CA TYR A 400 -12.77 -9.91 7.63
C TYR A 400 -14.19 -9.36 7.40
N LEU A 401 -14.33 -8.04 7.21
CA LEU A 401 -15.61 -7.42 6.92
C LEU A 401 -16.20 -7.84 5.56
N PHE A 402 -15.33 -8.03 4.55
CA PHE A 402 -15.70 -8.57 3.25
C PHE A 402 -16.22 -10.00 3.40
N ASP A 403 -15.50 -10.86 4.11
CA ASP A 403 -15.90 -12.27 4.30
C ASP A 403 -17.21 -12.40 5.10
N LEU A 404 -17.52 -11.45 5.98
CA LEU A 404 -18.76 -11.43 6.76
C LEU A 404 -20.02 -11.11 5.94
N LYS A 405 -19.96 -10.13 5.02
CA LYS A 405 -21.17 -9.58 4.36
C LYS A 405 -21.01 -9.29 2.86
N GLY A 406 -19.82 -9.49 2.31
CA GLY A 406 -19.50 -9.28 0.91
C GLY A 406 -19.43 -7.81 0.48
N ALA A 407 -19.22 -7.63 -0.82
CA ALA A 407 -18.99 -6.33 -1.45
C ALA A 407 -20.12 -5.30 -1.22
N SER A 408 -21.38 -5.73 -1.15
CA SER A 408 -22.53 -4.83 -0.97
C SER A 408 -22.54 -4.10 0.38
N ALA A 409 -22.11 -4.77 1.46
CA ALA A 409 -22.00 -4.10 2.76
C ALA A 409 -20.80 -3.15 2.79
N LEU A 410 -19.70 -3.52 2.13
CA LEU A 410 -18.52 -2.68 2.04
C LEU A 410 -18.75 -1.44 1.18
N SER A 411 -19.51 -1.54 0.09
CA SER A 411 -19.82 -0.37 -0.74
C SER A 411 -20.60 0.72 0.03
N GLN A 412 -21.43 0.31 0.99
CA GLN A 412 -22.15 1.22 1.88
C GLN A 412 -21.27 1.74 3.02
N LEU A 413 -20.29 0.95 3.47
CA LEU A 413 -19.35 1.35 4.52
C LEU A 413 -18.33 2.34 4.00
N TYR A 414 -17.81 2.09 2.80
CA TYR A 414 -16.66 2.78 2.22
C TYR A 414 -16.78 4.30 2.24
N PRO A 415 -17.91 4.93 1.88
CA PRO A 415 -18.06 6.38 1.93
C PRO A 415 -18.65 6.92 3.23
N THR A 416 -18.95 6.09 4.25
CA THR A 416 -19.71 6.53 5.43
C THR A 416 -19.10 6.18 6.78
N SER A 417 -18.21 5.19 6.86
CA SER A 417 -17.78 4.57 8.12
C SER A 417 -18.94 4.14 9.04
N ASN A 418 -20.16 3.90 8.49
CA ASN A 418 -21.33 3.51 9.27
C ASN A 418 -21.32 2.00 9.61
N TYR A 419 -20.43 1.60 10.50
CA TYR A 419 -20.29 0.21 10.95
C TYR A 419 -21.58 -0.34 11.56
N THR A 420 -22.29 0.45 12.37
CA THR A 420 -23.52 -0.02 13.03
C THR A 420 -24.66 -0.23 12.05
N GLY A 421 -24.84 0.69 11.08
CA GLY A 421 -25.85 0.52 10.04
C GLY A 421 -25.56 -0.69 9.15
N ASN A 422 -24.29 -0.91 8.78
CA ASN A 422 -23.92 -1.91 7.79
C ASN A 422 -23.69 -3.30 8.39
N TYR A 423 -23.14 -3.38 9.61
CA TYR A 423 -22.77 -4.63 10.28
C TYR A 423 -23.63 -4.96 11.51
N GLY A 424 -24.45 -4.03 11.99
CA GLY A 424 -25.37 -4.24 13.12
C GLY A 424 -24.73 -4.08 14.50
N VAL A 425 -23.43 -3.75 14.55
CA VAL A 425 -22.67 -3.53 15.78
C VAL A 425 -21.69 -2.37 15.60
N VAL A 426 -21.22 -1.79 16.70
CA VAL A 426 -20.23 -0.69 16.67
C VAL A 426 -18.85 -1.20 16.28
N LEU A 427 -17.98 -0.30 15.79
CA LEU A 427 -16.60 -0.61 15.39
C LEU A 427 -15.82 -1.37 16.47
N ALA A 428 -15.95 -0.95 17.74
CA ALA A 428 -15.27 -1.60 18.85
C ALA A 428 -15.63 -3.08 19.00
N GLN A 429 -16.89 -3.44 18.72
CA GLN A 429 -17.33 -4.83 18.76
C GLN A 429 -16.80 -5.63 17.56
N LEU A 430 -16.81 -5.03 16.36
CA LEU A 430 -16.22 -5.65 15.16
C LEU A 430 -14.72 -5.92 15.36
N GLN A 431 -14.00 -5.01 15.99
CA GLN A 431 -12.59 -5.19 16.30
C GLN A 431 -12.38 -6.40 17.22
N ILE A 432 -13.15 -6.53 18.30
CA ILE A 432 -13.08 -7.68 19.21
C ILE A 432 -13.36 -8.99 18.46
N ASP A 433 -14.38 -8.99 17.59
CA ASP A 433 -14.76 -10.17 16.84
C ASP A 433 -13.73 -10.54 15.76
N PHE A 434 -13.11 -9.53 15.14
CA PHE A 434 -11.97 -9.68 14.22
C PHE A 434 -10.76 -10.31 14.95
N GLU A 435 -10.33 -9.76 16.07
CA GLU A 435 -9.22 -10.28 16.88
C GLU A 435 -9.49 -11.73 17.35
N ARG A 436 -10.73 -12.02 17.72
CA ARG A 436 -11.16 -13.40 18.04
C ARG A 436 -11.07 -14.31 16.82
N SER A 437 -11.48 -13.85 15.64
CA SER A 437 -11.40 -14.64 14.41
C SER A 437 -9.95 -15.02 14.08
N MET A 438 -9.00 -14.09 14.29
CA MET A 438 -7.56 -14.30 14.03
C MET A 438 -6.92 -15.29 15.00
N SER A 439 -7.38 -15.33 16.25
CA SER A 439 -6.88 -16.23 17.29
C SER A 439 -7.59 -17.60 17.32
N SER A 440 -8.71 -17.76 16.62
CA SER A 440 -9.51 -18.98 16.61
C SER A 440 -9.05 -20.04 15.59
N GLY A 441 -9.23 -21.32 15.94
CA GLY A 441 -9.07 -22.46 15.03
C GLY A 441 -7.66 -23.05 14.95
N ALA A 442 -7.57 -24.29 14.46
CA ALA A 442 -6.31 -24.97 14.16
C ALA A 442 -5.77 -24.48 12.82
N PHE A 443 -5.09 -23.33 12.80
CA PHE A 443 -4.38 -22.85 11.62
C PHE A 443 -2.89 -23.18 11.77
N GLN A 444 -2.34 -23.90 10.79
CA GLN A 444 -0.97 -24.39 10.80
C GLN A 444 -0.08 -23.39 10.05
N ILE A 445 0.29 -22.29 10.71
CA ILE A 445 1.38 -21.46 10.21
C ILE A 445 2.65 -22.31 10.33
N THR A 446 3.29 -22.59 9.19
CA THR A 446 4.46 -23.47 9.11
C THR A 446 5.78 -22.77 9.41
N PHE A 447 5.71 -21.47 9.73
CA PHE A 447 6.84 -20.62 10.01
C PHE A 447 6.67 -19.84 11.31
N ASP A 448 7.77 -19.27 11.80
CA ASP A 448 7.78 -18.40 12.98
C ASP A 448 7.32 -16.98 12.62
N PRO A 449 6.18 -16.49 13.18
CA PRO A 449 5.71 -15.13 12.93
C PRO A 449 6.69 -14.04 13.38
N GLU A 450 7.51 -14.29 14.41
CA GLU A 450 8.51 -13.32 14.86
C GLU A 450 9.63 -13.15 13.81
N ARG A 451 9.99 -14.23 13.12
CA ARG A 451 10.97 -14.18 12.04
C ARG A 451 10.45 -13.40 10.82
N LEU A 452 9.17 -13.59 10.48
CA LEU A 452 8.50 -12.81 9.43
C LEU A 452 8.58 -11.31 9.73
N VAL A 453 8.17 -10.92 10.94
CA VAL A 453 8.16 -9.49 11.30
C VAL A 453 9.58 -8.93 11.39
N SER A 454 10.50 -9.61 12.07
CA SER A 454 11.86 -9.10 12.23
C SER A 454 12.54 -8.84 10.89
N TYR A 455 12.39 -9.74 9.91
CA TYR A 455 13.02 -9.54 8.60
C TYR A 455 12.26 -8.53 7.76
N TYR A 456 10.94 -8.43 7.89
CA TYR A 456 10.18 -7.39 7.22
C TYR A 456 10.60 -5.99 7.74
N GLU A 457 10.72 -5.81 9.06
CA GLU A 457 11.21 -4.56 9.66
C GLU A 457 12.64 -4.23 9.20
N GLU A 458 13.51 -5.22 9.08
CA GLU A 458 14.85 -5.01 8.55
C GLU A 458 14.83 -4.57 7.08
N THR A 459 13.98 -5.18 6.23
CA THR A 459 13.82 -4.73 4.84
C THR A 459 13.29 -3.30 4.76
N ARG A 460 12.30 -2.95 5.59
CA ARG A 460 11.74 -1.60 5.73
C ARG A 460 12.81 -0.59 6.10
N ASP A 461 13.61 -0.88 7.13
CA ASP A 461 14.66 0.01 7.60
C ASP A 461 15.76 0.17 6.54
N GLY A 462 16.06 -0.90 5.80
CA GLY A 462 16.92 -0.87 4.63
C GLY A 462 16.41 0.08 3.54
N TYR A 463 15.10 0.08 3.26
CA TYR A 463 14.50 1.00 2.28
C TYR A 463 14.60 2.45 2.74
N ALA A 464 14.32 2.71 4.02
CA ALA A 464 14.48 4.03 4.60
C ALA A 464 15.94 4.53 4.51
N GLN A 465 16.92 3.65 4.77
CA GLN A 465 18.35 3.98 4.63
C GLN A 465 18.74 4.26 3.18
N LEU A 466 18.26 3.43 2.25
CA LEU A 466 18.59 3.52 0.83
C LEU A 466 18.08 4.83 0.23
N PHE A 467 16.80 5.16 0.46
CA PHE A 467 16.14 6.34 -0.10
C PHE A 467 16.38 7.63 0.69
N ALA A 468 17.06 7.58 1.84
CA ALA A 468 17.60 8.78 2.48
C ALA A 468 18.70 9.46 1.62
N ARG A 469 19.26 8.74 0.63
CA ARG A 469 20.25 9.28 -0.32
C ARG A 469 19.54 9.82 -1.57
N PRO A 470 19.94 10.98 -2.12
CA PRO A 470 19.33 11.53 -3.35
C PRO A 470 19.47 10.65 -4.60
N ASN A 471 20.50 9.79 -4.62
CA ASN A 471 20.79 8.82 -5.66
C ASN A 471 21.05 7.46 -4.99
N PRO A 472 19.99 6.67 -4.73
CA PRO A 472 20.15 5.34 -4.15
C PRO A 472 20.93 4.42 -5.09
N ASP A 473 21.71 3.50 -4.53
CA ASP A 473 22.38 2.44 -5.29
C ASP A 473 21.35 1.42 -5.75
N LEU A 474 21.12 1.34 -7.07
CA LEU A 474 20.13 0.45 -7.65
C LEU A 474 20.51 -1.04 -7.51
N THR A 475 21.79 -1.37 -7.35
CA THR A 475 22.22 -2.75 -7.06
C THR A 475 21.81 -3.13 -5.64
N ALA A 476 21.97 -2.21 -4.68
CA ALA A 476 21.52 -2.42 -3.32
C ALA A 476 19.98 -2.46 -3.23
N TYR A 477 19.29 -1.64 -4.03
CA TYR A 477 17.84 -1.68 -4.19
C TYR A 477 17.35 -3.06 -4.64
N ASP A 478 17.90 -3.60 -5.73
CA ASP A 478 17.48 -4.89 -6.29
C ASP A 478 17.65 -6.03 -5.27
N VAL A 479 18.79 -6.07 -4.58
CA VAL A 479 19.07 -7.08 -3.53
C VAL A 479 18.11 -6.94 -2.35
N LEU A 480 17.80 -5.71 -1.94
CA LEU A 480 16.86 -5.46 -0.85
C LEU A 480 15.42 -5.84 -1.25
N ASP A 481 15.04 -5.63 -2.51
CA ASP A 481 13.75 -6.04 -3.03
C ASP A 481 13.60 -7.56 -3.08
N ASP A 482 14.64 -8.26 -3.56
CA ASP A 482 14.70 -9.72 -3.52
C ASP A 482 14.61 -10.25 -2.08
N ALA A 483 15.26 -9.57 -1.12
CA ALA A 483 15.15 -9.92 0.30
C ALA A 483 13.70 -9.77 0.79
N ARG A 484 13.02 -8.68 0.46
CA ARG A 484 11.61 -8.44 0.81
C ARG A 484 10.70 -9.51 0.21
N ILE A 485 10.89 -9.89 -1.05
CA ILE A 485 10.14 -10.97 -1.70
C ILE A 485 10.41 -12.30 -0.99
N ALA A 486 11.65 -12.60 -0.64
CA ALA A 486 12.00 -13.81 0.10
C ALA A 486 11.32 -13.87 1.48
N VAL A 487 11.21 -12.74 2.20
CA VAL A 487 10.44 -12.64 3.45
C VAL A 487 8.97 -12.95 3.21
N LEU A 488 8.35 -12.30 2.21
CA LEU A 488 6.91 -12.42 1.96
C LEU A 488 6.50 -13.76 1.31
N THR A 489 7.46 -14.54 0.82
CA THR A 489 7.27 -15.92 0.32
C THR A 489 7.61 -16.98 1.36
N GLY A 490 8.07 -16.58 2.55
CA GLY A 490 8.46 -17.49 3.64
C GLY A 490 9.84 -18.15 3.45
N ASN A 491 10.62 -17.71 2.46
CA ASN A 491 12.01 -18.14 2.27
C ASN A 491 12.96 -17.36 3.19
N PHE A 492 12.86 -17.59 4.49
CA PHE A 492 13.60 -16.81 5.48
C PHE A 492 15.11 -17.04 5.45
N ASP A 493 15.59 -18.21 5.02
CA ASP A 493 17.03 -18.45 4.90
C ASP A 493 17.62 -17.67 3.72
N GLY A 494 16.91 -17.64 2.58
CA GLY A 494 17.25 -16.77 1.45
C GLY A 494 17.18 -15.28 1.81
N ALA A 495 16.13 -14.86 2.53
CA ALA A 495 15.98 -13.49 2.99
C ALA A 495 17.17 -13.03 3.84
N ARG A 496 17.65 -13.87 4.78
CA ARG A 496 18.82 -13.55 5.61
C ARG A 496 20.08 -13.35 4.77
N ALA A 497 20.35 -14.24 3.81
CA ALA A 497 21.52 -14.13 2.95
C ALA A 497 21.49 -12.85 2.10
N LEU A 498 20.33 -12.48 1.57
CA LEU A 498 20.13 -11.26 0.77
C LEU A 498 20.27 -10.00 1.63
N LEU A 499 19.72 -9.99 2.85
CA LEU A 499 19.89 -8.88 3.79
C LEU A 499 21.36 -8.68 4.18
N ASP A 500 22.10 -9.76 4.41
CA ASP A 500 23.55 -9.68 4.69
C ASP A 500 24.32 -9.09 3.51
N GLN A 501 23.95 -9.48 2.28
CA GLN A 501 24.50 -8.89 1.05
C GLN A 501 24.14 -7.40 0.92
N PHE A 502 22.89 -7.02 1.19
CA PHE A 502 22.45 -5.62 1.20
C PHE A 502 23.29 -4.79 2.17
N HIS A 503 23.54 -5.27 3.40
CA HIS A 503 24.36 -4.56 4.40
C HIS A 503 25.83 -4.40 3.99
N VAL A 504 26.33 -5.24 3.07
CA VAL A 504 27.65 -5.05 2.47
C VAL A 504 27.62 -3.97 1.39
N LEU A 505 26.58 -3.95 0.55
CA LEU A 505 26.41 -2.97 -0.53
C LEU A 505 26.03 -1.57 -0.03
N ALA A 506 25.28 -1.48 1.07
CA ALA A 506 24.76 -0.22 1.60
C ALA A 506 25.80 0.59 2.40
N LYS A 507 26.96 0.00 2.73
CA LYS A 507 28.11 0.69 3.35
C LYS A 507 28.79 1.60 2.34
#